data_AF-V6K3U1-F1
#
_entry.id   AF-V6K3U1-F1
#
_cell.length_a   1.000
_cell.length_b   1.000
_cell.length_c   1.000
_cell.angle_alpha   90.00
_cell.angle_beta   90.00
_cell.angle_gamma   90.00
#
_symmetry.space_group_name_H-M   'P 1'
#
loop_
_entity.id
_entity.type
_entity.pdbx_description
1 polymer ?
#
loop_
_entity_poly.entity_id
_entity_poly.type
_entity_poly.pdbx_seq_one_letter_code
_entity_poly.pdbx_strand_id
1 'polypeptide(L)' 'MADAMVLKAQQFVNKAYGSRIGMTVKEDGKTGWTTMYSLTRALQWTAAISTGSTTPVSRLP' A
#
# COMPACT_ATOMS: atom_id res chain seq x y z
N MET A 1 -19.24 2.97 14.59
CA MET A 1 -18.73 4.34 14.41
C MET A 1 -17.73 4.32 13.26
N ALA A 2 -17.81 5.26 12.33
CA ALA A 2 -16.86 5.40 11.23
C ALA A 2 -15.91 6.57 11.54
N ASP A 3 -14.63 6.36 11.31
CA ASP A 3 -13.58 7.35 11.54
C ASP A 3 -13.27 8.11 10.22
N ALA A 4 -13.29 9.44 10.30
CA ALA A 4 -13.09 10.30 9.13
C ALA A 4 -11.67 10.22 8.56
N MET A 5 -10.66 9.94 9.40
CA MET A 5 -9.28 9.76 8.95
C MET A 5 -9.11 8.42 8.24
N VAL A 6 -9.81 7.39 8.71
CA VAL A 6 -9.84 6.09 8.00
C VAL A 6 -10.48 6.23 6.63
N LEU A 7 -11.59 6.95 6.52
CA LEU A 7 -12.25 7.19 5.23
C LEU A 7 -11.32 7.90 4.24
N LYS A 8 -10.59 8.92 4.70
CA LYS A 8 -9.59 9.63 3.89
C LYS A 8 -8.45 8.71 3.45
N ALA A 9 -7.96 7.85 4.34
CA ALA A 9 -6.91 6.88 4.00
C ALA A 9 -7.38 5.86 2.95
N GLN A 10 -8.61 5.37 3.08
CA GLN A 10 -9.23 4.46 2.11
C GLN A 10 -9.33 5.11 0.72
N GLN A 11 -9.83 6.34 0.65
CA GLN A 11 -9.91 7.12 -0.59
C GLN A 11 -8.53 7.39 -1.20
N PHE A 12 -7.55 7.76 -0.36
CA PHE A 12 -6.18 7.99 -0.79
C PHE A 12 -5.55 6.74 -1.41
N VAL A 13 -5.65 5.60 -0.73
CA VAL A 13 -5.12 4.32 -1.24
C VAL A 13 -5.79 3.92 -2.54
N ASN A 14 -7.12 4.01 -2.63
CA ASN A 14 -7.85 3.69 -3.86
C ASN A 14 -7.40 4.57 -5.03
N LYS A 15 -7.25 5.88 -4.79
CA LYS A 15 -6.87 6.85 -5.82
C LYS A 15 -5.40 6.76 -6.23
N ALA A 16 -4.48 6.64 -5.28
CA ALA A 16 -3.04 6.68 -5.53
C ALA A 16 -2.45 5.30 -5.88
N TYR A 17 -3.01 4.24 -5.28
CA TYR A 17 -2.43 2.90 -5.34
C TYR A 17 -3.38 1.83 -5.87
N GLY A 18 -4.69 2.07 -6.02
CA GLY A 18 -5.65 1.05 -6.47
C GLY A 18 -5.19 0.26 -7.71
N SER A 19 -4.63 0.96 -8.71
CA SER A 19 -4.07 0.36 -9.93
C SER A 19 -2.70 -0.31 -9.74
N ARG A 20 -1.94 0.06 -8.69
CA ARG A 20 -0.57 -0.42 -8.41
C ARG A 20 -0.54 -1.65 -7.52
N ILE A 21 -1.40 -1.71 -6.52
CA ILE A 21 -1.51 -2.86 -5.59
C ILE A 21 -2.55 -3.90 -6.04
N GLY A 22 -3.33 -3.59 -7.07
CA GLY A 22 -4.32 -4.52 -7.65
C GLY A 22 -5.48 -4.84 -6.72
N MET A 23 -5.73 -3.98 -5.72
CA MET A 23 -6.81 -4.14 -4.75
C MET A 23 -7.47 -2.80 -4.45
N THR A 24 -8.78 -2.83 -4.22
CA THR A 24 -9.58 -1.68 -3.80
C THR A 24 -10.10 -1.91 -2.39
N VAL A 25 -10.05 -0.86 -1.58
CA VAL A 25 -10.55 -0.84 -0.21
C VAL A 25 -11.95 -0.24 -0.19
N LYS A 26 -12.83 -0.78 0.66
CA LYS A 26 -14.16 -0.20 0.85
C LYS A 26 -14.06 1.10 1.63
N GLU A 27 -14.66 2.18 1.13
CA GLU A 27 -14.64 3.52 1.74
C GLU A 27 -15.80 3.67 2.73
N ASP A 28 -15.72 3.00 3.87
CA ASP A 28 -16.75 2.98 4.90
C ASP A 28 -16.31 3.70 6.20
N GLY A 29 -15.09 4.24 6.22
CA GLY A 29 -14.48 4.85 7.39
C GLY A 29 -14.23 3.84 8.51
N LYS A 30 -14.29 2.54 8.24
CA LYS A 30 -13.99 1.50 9.22
C LYS A 30 -12.63 0.91 8.94
N THR A 31 -11.78 0.93 9.96
CA THR A 31 -10.49 0.27 9.86
C THR A 31 -10.72 -1.24 9.88
N GLY A 32 -9.98 -1.94 9.03
CA GLY A 32 -10.09 -3.37 8.84
C GLY A 32 -8.81 -3.89 8.20
N TRP A 33 -8.70 -5.21 8.13
CA TRP A 33 -7.49 -5.85 7.59
C TRP A 33 -7.18 -5.40 6.16
N THR A 34 -8.19 -5.20 5.33
CA THR A 34 -8.05 -4.69 3.96
C THR A 34 -7.46 -3.28 3.91
N THR A 35 -7.93 -2.36 4.76
CA THR A 35 -7.40 -1.00 4.88
C THR A 35 -5.93 -1.01 5.32
N MET A 36 -5.58 -1.80 6.34
CA MET A 36 -4.20 -1.89 6.82
C MET A 36 -3.28 -2.57 5.81
N TYR A 37 -3.69 -3.68 5.23
CA TYR A 37 -2.92 -4.43 4.25
C TYR A 37 -2.62 -3.59 2.99
N SER A 38 -3.60 -2.84 2.52
CA SER A 38 -3.43 -1.94 1.36
C SER A 38 -2.47 -0.78 1.65
N LEU A 39 -2.52 -0.19 2.86
CA LEU A 39 -1.56 0.81 3.31
C LEU A 39 -0.15 0.24 3.43
N THR A 40 0.00 -0.97 3.98
CA THR A 40 1.30 -1.65 4.05
C THR A 40 1.87 -1.92 2.66
N ARG A 41 1.04 -2.35 1.71
CA ARG A 41 1.50 -2.53 0.32
C ARG A 41 1.84 -1.23 -0.38
N ALA A 42 1.04 -0.18 -0.18
CA ALA A 42 1.37 1.16 -0.69
C ALA A 42 2.72 1.63 -0.14
N LEU A 43 2.96 1.42 1.16
CA LEU A 43 4.23 1.71 1.82
C LEU A 43 5.39 0.88 1.27
N GLN A 44 5.20 -0.42 1.09
CA GLN A 44 6.21 -1.31 0.48
C GLN A 44 6.52 -0.91 -0.96
N TRP A 45 5.53 -0.45 -1.73
CA TRP A 45 5.75 0.02 -3.09
C TRP A 45 6.62 1.27 -3.12
N THR A 46 6.36 2.25 -2.24
CA THR A 46 7.22 3.44 -2.15
C THR A 46 8.61 3.13 -1.58
N ALA A 47 8.73 2.18 -0.63
CA ALA A 47 10.02 1.78 -0.07
C ALA A 47 10.84 0.93 -1.05
N ALA A 48 10.22 0.06 -1.85
CA ALA A 48 10.89 -0.74 -2.88
C ALA A 48 11.50 0.13 -3.98
N ILE A 49 10.90 1.28 -4.31
CA ILE A 49 11.51 2.27 -5.21
C ILE A 49 12.76 2.91 -4.57
N SER A 50 12.85 2.96 -3.24
CA SER A 50 14.00 3.52 -2.52
C SER A 50 15.18 2.54 -2.39
N THR A 51 14.97 1.23 -2.57
CA THR A 51 16.02 0.21 -2.46
C THR A 51 16.50 -0.27 -3.84
N GLY A 52 16.48 0.62 -4.83
CA GLY A 52 17.22 0.44 -6.07
C GLY A 52 18.72 0.66 -5.89
N SER A 53 19.36 0.01 -4.93
CA SER A 53 20.83 -0.13 -4.91
C SER A 53 21.17 -1.51 -5.46
N THR A 54 21.42 -1.52 -6.76
CA THR A 54 22.09 -2.57 -7.52
C THR A 54 23.22 -3.22 -6.72
N THR A 55 23.00 -4.46 -6.29
CA THR A 55 24.05 -5.47 -6.31
C THR A 55 23.41 -6.73 -6.87
N PRO A 56 23.76 -7.14 -8.11
CA PRO A 56 23.47 -8.51 -8.51
C PRO A 56 24.23 -9.39 -7.52
N VAL A 57 23.51 -10.20 -6.74
CA VAL A 57 24.10 -11.38 -6.11
C VAL A 57 24.42 -12.33 -7.25
N SER A 58 25.50 -12.00 -7.96
CA SER A 58 26.18 -12.88 -8.90
C SER A 58 26.60 -14.09 -8.11
N ARG A 59 25.74 -15.12 -8.19
CA ARG A 59 26.07 -16.52 -8.24
C ARG A 59 27.57 -16.76 -8.43
N LEU A 60 28.23 -17.28 -7.41
CA LEU A 60 29.53 -17.94 -7.50
C LEU A 60 29.62 -18.97 -6.34
N PRO A 61 30.39 -20.04 -6.54
CA PRO A 61 29.94 -21.36 -7.02
C PRO A 61 29.36 -22.30 -5.96
#